data_AF-A0A7C0VTK0-F1
#
_entry.id   AF-A0A7C0VTK0-F1
#
_cell.length_a   1.000
_cell.length_b   1.000
_cell.length_c   1.000
_cell.angle_alpha   90.00
_cell.angle_beta   90.00
_cell.angle_gamma   90.00
#
_symmetry.space_group_name_H-M   'P 1'
#
loop_
_entity.id
_entity.type
_entity.pdbx_description
1 polymer ?
#
loop_
_entity_poly.entity_id
_entity_poly.type
_entity_poly.pdbx_seq_one_letter_code
_entity_poly.pdbx_strand_id
1 'polypeptide(L)' 'MKEFTIRMYFPKEEIGFVQSLLESLEGDAMILFTFVNNNLGVMDVSFDERFLPEITDFLSEVAKYIPIIYEPLEMGNA' A
#
# COMPACT_ATOMS: atom_id res chain seq x y z
N MET A 1 -17.83 6.74 -7.54
CA MET A 1 -16.40 6.39 -7.50
C MET A 1 -16.23 5.43 -6.35
N LYS A 2 -15.72 4.22 -6.58
CA LYS A 2 -15.57 3.21 -5.53
C LYS A 2 -14.10 3.19 -5.14
N GLU A 3 -13.83 3.64 -3.92
CA GLU A 3 -12.47 3.63 -3.36
C GLU A 3 -12.20 2.30 -2.69
N PHE A 4 -10.96 1.83 -2.81
CA PHE A 4 -10.42 0.69 -2.10
C PHE A 4 -9.31 1.18 -1.20
N THR A 5 -9.24 0.60 0.00
CA THR A 5 -8.07 0.77 0.86
C THR A 5 -7.46 -0.59 1.10
N ILE A 6 -6.14 -0.67 0.97
CA ILE A 6 -5.37 -1.84 1.41
C ILE A 6 -4.46 -1.42 2.57
N ARG A 7 -4.25 -2.34 3.49
CA ARG A 7 -3.17 -2.26 4.48
C ARG A 7 -2.03 -3.15 4.04
N MET A 8 -0.84 -2.59 4.02
CA MET A 8 0.40 -3.31 3.72
C MET A 8 1.24 -3.46 4.99
N TYR A 9 1.90 -4.61 5.09
CA TYR A 9 2.79 -5.00 6.16
C TYR A 9 4.14 -5.43 5.57
N PHE A 10 5.23 -4.85 6.05
CA PHE A 10 6.58 -5.11 5.52
C PHE A 10 7.66 -4.77 6.58
N PRO A 11 8.93 -5.19 6.42
CA PRO A 11 10.00 -4.82 7.35
C PRO A 11 10.14 -3.30 7.48
N LYS A 12 10.21 -2.76 8.69
CA LYS A 12 10.21 -1.30 8.92
C LYS A 12 11.37 -0.58 8.21
N GLU A 13 12.47 -1.27 7.97
CA GLU A 13 13.65 -0.74 7.29
C GLU A 13 13.35 -0.36 5.83
N GLU A 14 12.30 -0.95 5.25
CA GLU A 14 11.88 -0.78 3.86
C GLU A 14 10.84 0.33 3.68
N ILE A 15 10.46 1.08 4.75
CA ILE A 15 9.47 2.16 4.65
C ILE A 15 9.84 3.17 3.56
N GLY A 16 11.08 3.64 3.52
CA GLY A 16 11.51 4.60 2.50
C GLY A 16 11.40 4.02 1.09
N PHE A 17 11.76 2.75 0.90
CA PHE A 17 11.65 2.07 -0.38
C PHE A 17 10.19 1.95 -0.83
N VAL A 18 9.30 1.46 0.03
CA VAL A 18 7.86 1.32 -0.28
C VAL A 18 7.21 2.69 -0.53
N GLN A 19 7.53 3.72 0.26
CA GLN A 19 7.03 5.07 0.06
C GLN A 19 7.45 5.63 -1.29
N SER A 20 8.74 5.58 -1.65
CA SER A 20 9.21 6.08 -2.94
C SER A 20 8.61 5.33 -4.13
N LEU A 21 8.33 4.04 -3.99
CA LEU A 21 7.64 3.29 -5.03
C LEU A 21 6.16 3.72 -5.15
N LEU A 22 5.44 3.94 -4.06
CA LEU A 22 4.06 4.45 -4.12
C LEU A 22 3.99 5.87 -4.65
N GLU A 23 4.95 6.72 -4.30
CA GLU A 23 5.09 8.05 -4.88
C GLU A 23 5.29 8.00 -6.39
N SER A 24 5.80 6.90 -6.97
CA SER A 24 5.87 6.73 -8.43
C SER A 24 4.51 6.48 -9.10
N LEU A 25 3.48 6.13 -8.33
CA LEU A 25 2.09 5.94 -8.78
C LEU A 25 1.29 7.26 -8.69
N GLU A 26 1.95 8.41 -8.93
CA GLU A 26 1.36 9.74 -8.73
C GLU A 26 -0.05 9.86 -9.31
N GLY A 27 -1.04 10.12 -8.44
CA GLY A 27 -2.43 10.35 -8.84
C GLY A 27 -3.30 9.09 -8.91
N ASP A 28 -2.70 7.90 -8.89
CA ASP A 28 -3.41 6.62 -8.96
C ASP A 28 -3.61 6.00 -7.57
N ALA A 29 -2.70 6.31 -6.63
CA ALA A 29 -2.74 5.88 -5.24
C ALA A 29 -2.40 7.01 -4.26
N MET A 30 -2.92 6.90 -3.04
CA MET A 30 -2.65 7.84 -1.95
C MET A 30 -2.31 7.10 -0.66
N ILE A 31 -1.18 7.43 -0.05
CA ILE A 31 -0.83 6.95 1.29
C ILE A 31 -1.72 7.67 2.30
N LEU A 32 -2.57 6.92 3.01
CA LEU A 32 -3.42 7.48 4.06
C LEU A 32 -2.64 7.70 5.34
N PHE A 33 -1.83 6.71 5.72
CA PHE A 33 -0.92 6.82 6.84
C PHE A 33 0.20 5.78 6.76
N THR A 34 1.26 6.01 7.53
CA THR A 34 2.33 5.05 7.78
C THR A 34 2.63 5.03 9.27
N PHE A 35 2.76 3.85 9.86
CA PHE A 35 3.24 3.71 11.24
C PHE A 35 4.15 2.49 11.40
N VAL A 36 4.93 2.49 12.48
CA VAL A 36 5.81 1.37 12.85
C VAL A 36 5.27 0.73 14.12
N ASN A 37 5.11 -0.58 14.09
CA ASN A 37 4.84 -1.39 15.29
C ASN A 37 5.99 -2.38 15.48
N ASN A 38 6.86 -2.10 16.47
CA ASN A 38 8.10 -2.83 16.72
C ASN A 38 9.05 -2.85 15.48
N ASN A 39 9.11 -3.98 14.76
CA ASN A 39 9.93 -4.18 13.56
C ASN A 39 9.07 -4.27 12.28
N LEU A 40 7.77 -3.99 12.38
CA LEU A 40 6.82 -4.07 11.28
C LEU A 40 6.43 -2.66 10.83
N GLY A 41 6.70 -2.33 9.58
CA GLY A 41 6.10 -1.19 8.88
C GLY A 41 4.67 -1.53 8.48
N VAL A 42 3.75 -0.61 8.76
CA VAL A 42 2.35 -0.71 8.37
C VAL A 42 1.98 0.54 7.59
N MET A 43 1.35 0.35 6.44
CA MET A 43 0.97 1.45 5.55
C MET A 43 -0.40 1.20 4.95
N ASP A 44 -1.28 2.19 5.07
CA ASP A 44 -2.59 2.15 4.43
C ASP A 44 -2.55 2.98 3.16
N VAL A 45 -3.01 2.40 2.06
CA VAL A 45 -3.03 3.03 0.73
C VAL A 45 -4.44 2.98 0.18
N SER A 46 -4.94 4.13 -0.26
CA SER A 46 -6.23 4.28 -0.93
C SER A 46 -6.04 4.49 -2.43
N PHE A 47 -6.93 3.92 -3.24
CA PHE A 47 -6.96 4.10 -4.68
C PHE A 47 -8.37 3.87 -5.24
N ASP A 48 -8.64 4.38 -6.44
CA ASP A 48 -9.88 4.13 -7.18
C ASP A 48 -9.86 2.71 -7.76
N GLU A 49 -11.01 2.02 -7.78
CA GLU A 49 -11.18 0.68 -8.39
C GLU A 49 -10.59 0.57 -9.80
N ARG A 50 -10.60 1.65 -10.58
CA ARG A 50 -10.02 1.69 -11.93
C ARG A 50 -8.52 1.40 -11.96
N PHE A 51 -7.80 1.65 -10.87
CA PHE A 51 -6.36 1.43 -10.72
C PHE A 51 -6.02 0.07 -10.10
N LEU A 52 -7.00 -0.81 -9.90
CA LEU A 52 -6.77 -2.14 -9.32
C LEU A 52 -5.70 -2.96 -10.10
N PRO A 53 -5.66 -2.95 -11.45
CA PRO A 53 -4.59 -3.62 -12.20
C PRO A 53 -3.20 -3.07 -11.89
N GLU A 54 -3.03 -1.75 -11.91
CA GLU A 54 -1.78 -1.04 -11.65
C GLU A 54 -1.28 -1.31 -10.24
N ILE A 55 -2.17 -1.29 -9.25
CA ILE A 55 -1.86 -1.64 -7.86
C ILE A 55 -1.45 -3.11 -7.72
N THR A 56 -2.10 -4.02 -8.44
CA THR A 56 -1.76 -5.44 -8.39
C THR A 56 -0.37 -5.70 -8.97
N ASP A 57 -0.04 -5.04 -10.09
CA ASP A 57 1.27 -5.12 -10.72
C ASP A 57 2.35 -4.52 -9.80
N PHE A 58 2.05 -3.36 -9.21
CA PHE A 58 2.90 -2.72 -8.21
C PHE A 58 3.22 -3.65 -7.03
N LEU A 59 2.20 -4.24 -6.41
CA LEU A 59 2.38 -5.16 -5.27
C LEU A 59 3.20 -6.39 -5.67
N SER A 60 3.00 -6.89 -6.88
CA SER A 60 3.76 -8.02 -7.43
C SER A 60 5.22 -7.67 -7.70
N GLU A 61 5.52 -6.43 -8.07
CA GLU A 61 6.89 -5.93 -8.24
C GLU A 61 7.58 -5.77 -6.89
N VAL A 62 6.94 -5.09 -5.93
CA VAL A 62 7.46 -4.91 -4.57
C VAL A 62 7.79 -6.25 -3.91
N ALA A 63 6.92 -7.25 -4.08
CA ALA A 63 7.10 -8.59 -3.53
C ALA A 63 8.33 -9.34 -4.07
N LYS A 64 8.95 -8.88 -5.18
CA LYS A 64 10.23 -9.43 -5.67
C LYS A 64 11.43 -8.95 -4.87
N TYR A 65 11.31 -7.81 -4.20
CA TYR A 65 12.41 -7.16 -3.47
C TYR A 65 12.32 -7.41 -1.97
N ILE A 66 11.11 -7.38 -1.41
CA ILE A 66 10.89 -7.44 0.04
C ILE A 66 9.71 -8.34 0.39
N PRO A 67 9.68 -8.96 1.57
CA PRO A 67 8.48 -9.65 2.06
C PRO A 67 7.40 -8.61 2.37
N ILE A 68 6.28 -8.67 1.64
CA ILE A 68 5.12 -7.82 1.83
C ILE A 68 3.86 -8.67 1.95
N ILE A 69 3.00 -8.32 2.89
CA ILE A 69 1.65 -8.88 3.05
C ILE A 69 0.68 -7.72 2.93
N TYR A 70 -0.45 -7.91 2.26
CA TYR A 70 -1.49 -6.90 2.19
C TYR A 70 -2.88 -7.50 2.38
N GLU A 71 -3.79 -6.69 2.94
CA GLU A 71 -5.19 -7.05 3.12
C GLU A 71 -6.10 -5.87 2.75
N PRO A 72 -7.28 -6.12 2.16
CA PRO A 72 -8.26 -5.06 1.99
C PRO A 72 -8.78 -4.60 3.34
N LEU A 73 -8.91 -3.29 3.52
CA LEU A 73 -9.59 -2.71 4.67
C LEU A 73 -11.04 -2.44 4.30
N GLU A 74 -11.95 -3.09 5.02
CA GLU A 74 -13.35 -2.65 5.05
C GLU A 74 -13.41 -1.35 5.87
N MET A 75 -13.33 -0.21 5.21
CA MET A 75 -13.81 1.04 5.80
C MET A 75 -15.34 0.91 5.86
N GLY A 76 -15.83 0.34 6.96
CA GLY A 76 -17.26 0.22 7.21
C GLY A 76 -17.94 1.56 6.99
N ASN A 77 -19.07 1.54 6.28
CA ASN A 77 -19.91 2.71 6.05
C ASN A 77 -20.15 3.42 7.40
N ALA A 78 -19.43 4.52 7.63
CA ALA A 78 -19.67 5.42 8.74
C ALA A 78 -20.89 6.31 8.43
#